data_AF-A0A818P6W5-F1
#
_entry.id   AF-A0A818P6W5-F1
#
_cell.length_a   1.000
_cell.length_b   1.000
_cell.length_c   1.000
_cell.angle_alpha   90.00
_cell.angle_beta   90.00
_cell.angle_gamma   90.00
#
_symmetry.space_group_name_H-M   'P 1'
#
loop_
_entity.id
_entity.type
_entity.pdbx_description
1 polymer ?
#
loop_
_entity_poly.entity_id
_entity_poly.type
_entity_poly.pdbx_seq_one_letter_code
_entity_poly.pdbx_strand_id
1 'polypeptide(L)' 'MYDRNHDMKIDRNELLEVLKMMVGGNIHDDQIATIADHTISELDKDGDRSITFEEFCKTIERIDADNKMSMKFLS' A
#
# COMPACT_ATOMS: atom_id res chain seq x y z
N MET A 1 5.96 -12.19 1.54
CA MET A 1 5.01 -12.00 2.66
C MET A 1 3.89 -11.02 2.34
N TYR A 2 3.97 -10.26 1.24
CA TYR A 2 2.95 -9.28 0.82
C TYR A 2 2.07 -9.75 -0.34
N ASP A 3 2.60 -10.63 -1.17
CA ASP A 3 1.91 -11.39 -2.20
C ASP A 3 1.55 -12.76 -1.58
N ARG A 4 0.25 -13.04 -1.37
CA ARG A 4 -0.25 -14.29 -0.76
C ARG A 4 -0.53 -15.36 -1.79
N ASN A 5 -0.92 -14.98 -3.00
CA ASN A 5 -1.26 -15.91 -4.08
C ASN A 5 -0.05 -16.26 -4.96
N HIS A 6 1.10 -15.62 -4.71
CA HIS A 6 2.36 -15.75 -5.44
C HIS A 6 2.23 -15.42 -6.94
N ASP A 7 1.32 -14.51 -7.29
CA ASP A 7 1.08 -14.11 -8.68
C ASP A 7 1.94 -12.93 -9.14
N MET A 8 2.87 -12.47 -8.28
CA MET A 8 3.76 -11.32 -8.50
C MET A 8 3.03 -9.98 -8.63
N LYS A 9 1.75 -9.94 -8.29
CA LYS A 9 0.92 -8.76 -8.22
C LYS A 9 0.39 -8.59 -6.81
N ILE A 10 -0.11 -7.41 -6.52
CA ILE A 10 -0.75 -7.10 -5.24
C ILE A 10 -2.14 -6.59 -5.58
N ASP A 11 -3.14 -7.37 -5.18
CA ASP A 11 -4.52 -6.95 -5.32
C ASP A 11 -4.93 -5.99 -4.20
N ARG A 12 -6.06 -5.31 -4.39
CA ARG A 12 -6.62 -4.36 -3.41
C ARG A 12 -6.67 -4.89 -1.98
N ASN A 13 -7.03 -6.15 -1.80
CA ASN A 13 -7.16 -6.76 -0.47
C ASN A 13 -5.79 -6.98 0.18
N GLU A 14 -4.80 -7.42 -0.59
CA GLU A 14 -3.45 -7.64 -0.12
C GLU A 14 -2.82 -6.29 0.25
N LEU A 15 -2.94 -5.28 -0.62
CA LEU A 15 -2.49 -3.92 -0.36
C LEU A 15 -3.05 -3.37 0.97
N LEU A 16 -4.34 -3.59 1.21
CA LEU A 16 -5.01 -3.10 2.41
C LEU A 16 -4.52 -3.81 3.68
N GLU A 17 -4.24 -5.11 3.62
CA GLU A 17 -3.61 -5.84 4.73
C GLU A 17 -2.19 -5.34 4.99
N VAL A 18 -1.40 -5.08 3.94
CA VAL A 18 -0.03 -4.56 4.11
C VAL A 18 -0.05 -3.17 4.75
N LEU A 19 -0.89 -2.26 4.25
CA LEU A 19 -1.00 -0.92 4.81
C LEU A 19 -1.49 -0.95 6.26
N LYS A 20 -2.44 -1.82 6.61
CA LYS A 20 -2.87 -2.03 8.00
C LYS A 20 -1.74 -2.51 8.90
N MET A 21 -0.94 -3.47 8.42
CA MET A 21 0.22 -3.97 9.16
C MET A 21 1.32 -2.92 9.31
N MET A 22 1.56 -2.09 8.30
CA MET A 22 2.57 -1.04 8.31
C MET A 22 2.20 0.14 9.21
N VAL A 23 0.92 0.52 9.23
CA VAL A 23 0.45 1.73 9.90
C VAL A 23 0.07 1.48 11.37
N GLY A 24 -0.24 0.23 11.75
CA GLY A 24 -0.29 -0.20 13.14
C GLY A 24 -1.12 0.69 14.08
N GLY A 25 -2.44 0.64 13.95
CA GLY A 25 -3.40 1.16 14.93
C GLY A 25 -3.61 2.69 14.99
N ASN A 26 -2.82 3.49 14.27
CA ASN A 26 -2.92 4.95 14.30
C ASN A 26 -3.81 5.57 13.19
N ILE A 27 -4.21 4.80 12.18
CA ILE A 27 -5.11 5.26 11.10
C ILE A 27 -6.36 4.39 11.07
N HIS A 28 -7.52 5.02 10.84
CA HIS A 28 -8.79 4.34 10.65
C HIS A 28 -8.81 3.52 9.35
N ASP A 29 -9.44 2.34 9.41
CA ASP A 29 -9.62 1.43 8.28
C ASP A 29 -10.16 2.10 7.01
N ASP A 30 -11.10 3.05 7.14
CA ASP A 30 -11.65 3.82 6.02
C ASP A 30 -10.61 4.71 5.32
N GLN A 31 -9.67 5.30 6.08
CA GLN A 31 -8.60 6.09 5.49
C GLN A 31 -7.60 5.19 4.78
N ILE A 32 -7.29 4.02 5.34
CA ILE A 32 -6.41 3.04 4.69
C ILE A 32 -7.06 2.54 3.40
N ALA A 33 -8.38 2.27 3.42
CA ALA A 33 -9.13 1.87 2.23
C ALA A 33 -9.10 2.97 1.15
N THR A 34 -9.26 4.22 1.56
CA THR A 34 -9.19 5.37 0.64
C THR A 34 -7.80 5.51 0.01
N ILE A 35 -6.74 5.35 0.80
CA ILE A 35 -5.35 5.38 0.31
C ILE A 35 -5.11 4.22 -0.66
N ALA A 36 -5.57 3.01 -0.34
CA ALA A 36 -5.45 1.85 -1.21
C ALA A 36 -6.18 2.07 -2.55
N ASP A 37 -7.42 2.55 -2.53
CA ASP A 37 -8.18 2.86 -3.75
C ASP A 37 -7.50 3.94 -4.61
N HIS A 38 -7.02 5.03 -3.99
CA HIS A 38 -6.33 6.09 -4.71
C HIS A 38 -5.00 5.60 -5.31
N THR A 39 -4.27 4.79 -4.55
CA THR A 39 -3.01 4.16 -4.97
C THR A 39 -3.21 3.27 -6.19
N ILE A 40 -4.23 2.39 -6.15
CA ILE A 40 -4.55 1.52 -7.30
C ILE A 40 -4.98 2.39 -8.46
N SER A 41 -5.91 3.33 -8.27
CA SER A 41 -6.38 4.18 -9.37
C SER A 41 -5.29 5.05 -10.01
N GLU A 42 -4.24 5.41 -9.28
CA GLU A 42 -3.11 6.20 -9.82
C GLU A 42 -2.03 5.35 -10.48
N LEU A 43 -1.84 4.11 -10.03
CA LEU A 43 -0.79 3.21 -10.53
C LEU A 43 -1.27 2.23 -11.58
N ASP A 44 -2.53 1.82 -11.52
CA ASP A 44 -3.20 0.88 -12.43
C ASP A 44 -3.34 1.53 -13.83
N LYS A 45 -2.27 1.47 -14.61
CA LYS A 45 -2.19 2.04 -15.96
C LYS A 45 -2.69 1.08 -17.03
N ASP A 46 -2.67 -0.22 -16.76
CA ASP A 46 -3.14 -1.26 -17.66
C ASP A 46 -4.60 -1.68 -17.38
N GLY A 47 -5.20 -1.18 -16.29
CA GLY A 47 -6.59 -1.40 -15.94
C GLY A 47 -6.84 -2.81 -15.41
N ASP A 48 -5.80 -3.49 -14.93
CA ASP A 48 -5.86 -4.86 -14.46
C ASP A 48 -6.35 -4.96 -13.00
N ARG A 49 -6.51 -3.80 -12.33
CA ARG A 49 -6.93 -3.65 -10.93
C ARG A 49 -5.98 -4.28 -9.91
N SER A 50 -4.76 -4.55 -10.33
CA SER A 50 -3.68 -5.04 -9.52
C SER A 50 -2.52 -4.04 -9.62
N ILE A 51 -1.61 -4.03 -8.65
CA ILE A 51 -0.39 -3.23 -8.75
C ILE A 51 0.81 -4.15 -8.63
N THR A 52 1.82 -3.90 -9.45
CA THR A 52 3.07 -4.65 -9.35
C THR A 52 3.83 -4.24 -8.08
N PHE A 53 4.70 -5.13 -7.61
CA PHE A 53 5.53 -4.84 -6.43
C PHE A 53 6.36 -3.55 -6.57
N GLU A 54 6.82 -3.23 -7.78
CA GLU A 54 7.58 -2.01 -8.06
C GLU A 54 6.73 -0.75 -7.90
N GLU A 55 5.47 -0.80 -8.35
CA GLU A 55 4.51 0.29 -8.19
C GLU A 55 4.14 0.47 -6.72
N PHE A 56 3.94 -0.63 -6.00
CA PHE A 56 3.71 -0.60 -4.56
C PHE A 56 4.85 0.09 -3.79
N CYS A 57 6.11 -0.26 -4.07
CA CYS A 57 7.27 0.37 -3.42
C CYS A 57 7.29 1.90 -3.64
N LYS A 58 7.03 2.37 -4.86
CA LYS A 58 6.99 3.81 -5.17
C LYS A 58 5.90 4.55 -4.38
N THR A 59 4.77 3.89 -4.14
CA THR A 59 3.68 4.48 -3.35
C THR A 59 4.02 4.54 -1.87
N ILE A 60 4.61 3.48 -1.30
CA ILE A 60 5.05 3.51 0.10
C ILE A 60 6.10 4.61 0.31
N GLU A 61 7.06 4.78 -0.61
CA GLU A 61 8.02 5.90 -0.56
C GLU A 61 7.32 7.26 -0.59
N ARG A 62 6.25 7.41 -1.38
CA ARG A 62 5.44 8.65 -1.43
C ARG A 62 4.63 8.87 -0.16
N ILE A 63 4.00 7.83 0.38
CA ILE A 63 3.19 7.91 1.61
C ILE A 63 4.08 8.27 2.79
N ASP A 64 5.29 7.68 2.88
CA ASP A 64 6.27 8.01 3.91
C ASP A 64 6.81 9.45 3.77
N ALA A 65 6.88 9.97 2.54
CA ALA A 65 7.28 11.35 2.29
C ALA A 65 6.18 12.37 2.61
N ASP A 66 4.91 12.06 2.35
CA ASP A 66 3.77 12.96 2.55
C ASP A 66 3.29 12.97 4.01
N ASN A 67 3.37 11.82 4.68
CA ASN A 67 3.17 11.72 6.13
C ASN A 67 4.52 11.79 6.84
N LYS A 68 4.73 12.83 7.65
CA LYS A 68 5.68 12.86 8.78
C LYS A 68 5.40 11.78 9.85
N MET A 69 4.99 10.56 9.46
CA MET A 69 4.97 9.37 10.30
C MET A 69 6.39 8.85 10.37
N SER A 70 7.16 9.45 11.27
CA SER A 70 8.53 9.07 11.57
C SER A 70 8.70 7.55 11.60
N MET A 71 9.36 7.02 10.56
CA MET A 71 9.99 5.70 10.54
C MET A 71 10.95 5.58 11.73
N LYS A 72 10.42 5.31 12.93
CA LYS A 72 11.16 4.84 14.08
C LYS A 72 11.25 3.31 14.05
N PHE A 73 11.41 2.73 12.86
CA PHE A 73 11.59 1.28 12.68
C PHE A 73 13.07 0.87 12.54
N LEU A 74 14.01 1.80 12.73
CA LEU A 74 15.45 1.53 12.80
C LEU A 74 16.08 1.94 14.14
N SER A 75 15.42 1.65 15.27
CA SER A 75 16.11 1.65 16.57
C SER A 75 15.72 0.47 17.44
#